data_AF-A0A939L5U1-F1
#
_entry.id   AF-A0A939L5U1-F1
#
_cell.length_a   1.000
_cell.length_b   1.000
_cell.length_c   1.000
_cell.angle_alpha   90.00
_cell.angle_beta   90.00
_cell.angle_gamma   90.00
#
_symmetry.space_group_name_H-M   'P 1'
#
loop_
_entity.id
_entity.type
_entity.pdbx_description
1 polymer ?
#
loop_
_entity_poly.entity_id
_entity_poly.type
_entity_poly.pdbx_seq_one_letter_code
_entity_poly.pdbx_strand_id
1 'polypeptide(L)'
;NFGSKEELLLALFDDQAARRMAELERLAAACEALAPQERARLLVEALLRVESAESGWILLFLEFRLVAARTEALAEQAAAHDLAVARALADVLERALPELVPPGASAAQAAAVILAAREGLLARTAAGGAAAEELLAATAAVLSGLLG
;
A
#
# COMPACT_ATOMS: atom_id res chain seq x y z
N ASN A 1 -16.87 10.01 -17.99
CA ASN A 1 -16.16 11.13 -18.63
C ASN A 1 -15.36 11.84 -17.56
N PHE A 2 -14.05 11.93 -17.73
CA PHE A 2 -13.15 12.67 -16.83
C PHE A 2 -12.93 14.07 -17.42
N GLY A 3 -12.88 15.09 -16.56
CA GLY A 3 -12.70 16.49 -16.93
C GLY A 3 -11.24 16.85 -17.24
N SER A 4 -10.27 16.07 -16.76
CA SER A 4 -8.84 16.25 -17.02
C SER A 4 -8.07 14.91 -17.05
N LYS A 5 -6.79 14.98 -17.45
CA LYS A 5 -5.87 13.84 -17.41
C LYS A 5 -5.56 13.45 -15.97
N GLU A 6 -5.45 14.42 -15.09
CA GLU A 6 -5.15 14.26 -13.67
C GLU A 6 -6.31 13.56 -12.94
N GLU A 7 -7.56 13.93 -13.26
CA GLU A 7 -8.74 13.23 -12.76
C GLU A 7 -8.80 11.77 -13.22
N LEU A 8 -8.44 11.52 -14.49
CA LEU A 8 -8.34 10.15 -14.99
C LEU A 8 -7.25 9.37 -14.25
N LEU A 9 -6.08 9.97 -14.00
CA LEU A 9 -4.98 9.32 -13.28
C LEU A 9 -5.36 8.96 -11.85
N LEU A 10 -5.98 9.89 -11.12
CA LEU A 10 -6.48 9.64 -9.76
C LEU A 10 -7.50 8.50 -9.73
N ALA A 11 -8.46 8.51 -10.67
CA ALA A 11 -9.45 7.44 -10.76
C ALA A 11 -8.83 6.07 -11.09
N LEU A 12 -7.75 6.04 -11.87
CA LEU A 12 -7.00 4.81 -12.14
C LEU A 12 -6.26 4.33 -10.88
N PHE A 13 -5.68 5.25 -10.09
CA PHE A 13 -5.06 4.90 -8.81
C PHE A 13 -6.10 4.37 -7.80
N ASP A 14 -7.30 4.96 -7.76
CA ASP A 14 -8.41 4.48 -6.94
C ASP A 14 -8.80 3.04 -7.29
N ASP A 15 -8.97 2.74 -8.59
CA ASP A 15 -9.30 1.40 -9.06
C ASP A 15 -8.18 0.40 -8.72
N GLN A 16 -6.92 0.80 -8.87
CA GLN A 16 -5.78 -0.05 -8.50
C GLN A 16 -5.73 -0.31 -6.99
N ALA A 17 -5.95 0.71 -6.15
CA ALA A 17 -6.00 0.58 -4.71
C ALA A 17 -7.14 -0.36 -4.28
N ALA A 18 -8.34 -0.17 -4.85
CA ALA A 18 -9.50 -1.02 -4.57
C ALA A 18 -9.24 -2.50 -4.94
N ARG A 19 -8.63 -2.76 -6.10
CA ARG A 19 -8.25 -4.13 -6.50
C ARG A 19 -7.25 -4.75 -5.54
N ARG A 20 -6.27 -3.98 -5.06
CA ARG A 20 -5.30 -4.46 -4.07
C ARG A 20 -5.94 -4.74 -2.72
N MET A 21 -6.86 -3.91 -2.25
CA MET A 21 -7.62 -4.18 -1.02
C MET A 21 -8.45 -5.47 -1.15
N ALA A 22 -9.14 -5.67 -2.28
CA ALA A 22 -9.91 -6.89 -2.54
C ALA A 22 -9.02 -8.15 -2.68
N GLU A 23 -7.78 -8.01 -3.15
CA GLU A 23 -6.80 -9.10 -3.16
C GLU A 23 -6.37 -9.46 -1.73
N LEU A 24 -6.09 -8.47 -0.88
CA LEU A 24 -5.71 -8.69 0.51
C LEU A 24 -6.82 -9.38 1.30
N GLU A 25 -8.07 -8.96 1.12
CA GLU A 25 -9.21 -9.61 1.76
C GLU A 25 -9.38 -11.07 1.31
N ARG A 26 -9.18 -11.36 0.02
CA ARG A 26 -9.22 -12.74 -0.49
C ARG A 26 -8.09 -13.59 0.09
N LEU A 27 -6.88 -13.02 0.18
CA LEU A 27 -5.74 -13.72 0.77
C LEU A 27 -5.93 -13.97 2.27
N ALA A 28 -6.47 -12.99 2.99
CA ALA A 28 -6.85 -13.12 4.40
C ALA A 28 -7.76 -14.33 4.63
N ALA A 29 -8.84 -14.42 3.84
CA ALA A 29 -9.78 -15.53 3.90
C ALA A 29 -9.13 -16.88 3.54
N ALA A 30 -8.28 -16.90 2.51
CA ALA A 30 -7.57 -18.12 2.10
C ALA A 30 -6.58 -18.62 3.16
N CYS A 31 -6.05 -17.72 4.00
CA CYS A 31 -5.08 -18.03 5.03
C CYS A 31 -5.69 -18.20 6.43
N GLU A 32 -7.02 -18.25 6.57
CA GLU A 32 -7.70 -18.29 7.87
C GLU A 32 -7.25 -19.47 8.75
N ALA A 33 -6.95 -20.61 8.13
CA ALA A 33 -6.52 -21.83 8.82
C ALA A 33 -5.05 -21.83 9.29
N LEU A 34 -4.26 -20.82 8.91
CA LEU A 34 -2.85 -20.71 9.30
C LEU A 34 -2.70 -20.19 10.73
N ALA A 35 -1.56 -20.52 11.35
CA ALA A 35 -1.19 -19.92 12.63
C ALA A 35 -1.08 -18.38 12.49
N PRO A 36 -1.46 -17.60 13.51
CA PRO A 36 -1.50 -16.13 13.40
C PRO A 36 -0.19 -15.50 12.91
N GLN A 37 0.96 -15.97 13.39
CA GLN A 37 2.27 -15.44 12.99
C GLN A 37 2.60 -15.76 11.52
N GLU A 38 2.26 -16.97 11.07
CA GLU A 38 2.48 -17.39 9.68
C GLU A 38 1.56 -16.64 8.72
N ARG A 39 0.30 -16.45 9.11
CA ARG A 39 -0.69 -15.64 8.40
C ARG A 39 -0.21 -14.20 8.28
N ALA A 40 0.18 -13.57 9.39
CA ALA A 40 0.67 -12.20 9.43
C ALA A 40 1.87 -11.99 8.49
N ARG A 41 2.86 -12.91 8.53
CA ARG A 41 4.03 -12.86 7.64
C ARG A 41 3.63 -12.89 6.17
N LEU A 42 2.78 -13.83 5.76
CA LEU A 42 2.34 -13.96 4.37
C LEU A 42 1.57 -12.73 3.87
N LEU A 43 0.76 -12.13 4.74
CA LEU A 43 0.00 -10.93 4.41
C LEU A 43 0.88 -9.69 4.31
N VAL A 44 1.87 -9.54 5.20
CA VAL A 44 2.89 -8.47 5.10
C VAL A 44 3.69 -8.61 3.80
N GLU A 45 4.11 -9.83 3.45
CA GLU A 45 4.79 -10.10 2.19
C GLU A 45 3.89 -9.74 1.00
N ALA A 46 2.60 -10.10 1.01
CA ALA A 46 1.65 -9.76 -0.05
C ALA A 46 1.34 -8.26 -0.16
N LEU A 47 1.28 -7.55 0.98
CA LEU A 47 1.13 -6.09 1.05
C LEU A 47 2.30 -5.38 0.36
N LEU A 48 3.52 -5.83 0.64
CA LEU A 48 4.75 -5.22 0.16
C LEU A 48 5.16 -5.70 -1.24
N ARG A 49 4.61 -6.81 -1.71
CA ARG A 49 4.92 -7.39 -3.02
C ARG A 49 4.72 -6.37 -4.14
N VAL A 50 5.81 -6.13 -4.86
CA VAL A 50 5.86 -5.31 -6.08
C VAL A 50 5.87 -6.27 -7.27
N GLU A 51 4.78 -6.29 -8.03
CA GLU A 51 4.75 -7.08 -9.27
C GLU A 51 5.42 -6.31 -10.42
N SER A 52 5.98 -7.03 -11.40
CA SER A 52 6.61 -6.38 -12.56
C SER A 52 5.63 -5.52 -13.37
N ALA A 53 4.35 -5.89 -13.38
CA ALA A 53 3.28 -5.08 -13.97
C ALA A 53 3.04 -3.76 -13.20
N GLU A 54 3.41 -3.67 -11.92
CA GLU A 54 3.28 -2.47 -11.10
C GLU A 54 4.46 -1.51 -11.27
N SER A 55 5.60 -1.97 -11.81
CA SER A 55 6.78 -1.13 -12.04
C SER A 55 6.53 0.03 -13.01
N GLY A 56 5.66 -0.15 -14.01
CA GLY A 56 5.23 0.95 -14.88
C GLY A 56 4.29 1.93 -14.17
N TRP A 57 3.38 1.41 -13.34
CA TRP A 57 2.44 2.22 -12.57
C TRP A 57 3.12 3.10 -11.52
N ILE A 58 4.18 2.60 -10.87
CA ILE A 58 4.89 3.40 -9.87
C ILE A 58 5.58 4.61 -10.50
N LEU A 59 6.19 4.49 -11.68
CA LEU A 59 6.84 5.62 -12.33
C LEU A 59 5.82 6.73 -12.65
N LEU A 60 4.66 6.34 -13.19
CA LEU A 60 3.55 7.25 -13.44
C LEU A 60 3.03 7.91 -12.15
N PHE A 61 2.91 7.14 -11.06
CA PHE A 61 2.53 7.67 -9.76
C PHE A 61 3.56 8.67 -9.24
N LEU A 62 4.85 8.39 -9.32
CA LEU A 62 5.92 9.31 -8.89
C LEU A 62 5.92 10.60 -9.70
N GLU A 63 5.75 10.52 -11.01
CA GLU A 63 5.58 11.69 -11.87
C GLU A 63 4.38 12.53 -11.44
N PHE A 64 3.24 11.89 -11.19
CA PHE A 64 2.04 12.57 -10.70
C PHE A 64 2.28 13.23 -9.34
N ARG A 65 2.93 12.55 -8.39
CA ARG A 65 3.27 13.09 -7.06
C ARG A 65 4.15 14.34 -7.16
N LEU A 66 5.12 14.35 -8.08
CA LEU A 66 5.97 15.53 -8.33
C LEU A 66 5.18 16.70 -8.91
N VAL A 67 4.23 16.43 -9.82
CA VAL A 67 3.36 17.46 -10.40
C VAL A 67 2.39 18.01 -9.34
N ALA A 68 1.77 17.12 -8.56
CA ALA A 68 0.85 17.48 -7.48
C ALA A 68 1.53 18.34 -6.43
N ALA A 69 2.75 18.00 -6.01
CA ALA A 69 3.53 18.79 -5.04
C ALA A 69 3.83 20.24 -5.50
N ARG A 70 3.69 20.54 -6.79
CA ARG A 70 3.92 21.88 -7.37
C ARG A 70 2.63 22.63 -7.71
N THR A 71 1.48 22.00 -7.54
CA THR A 71 0.18 22.54 -7.94
C THR A 71 -0.81 22.39 -6.79
N GLU A 72 -1.16 23.48 -6.12
CA GLU A 72 -1.98 23.47 -4.88
C GLU A 72 -3.27 22.64 -5.01
N ALA A 73 -4.06 22.89 -6.06
CA ALA A 73 -5.29 22.14 -6.30
C ALA A 73 -5.07 20.62 -6.48
N LEU A 74 -3.98 20.21 -7.14
CA LEU A 74 -3.65 18.79 -7.30
C LEU A 74 -3.09 18.19 -6.01
N ALA A 75 -2.37 18.97 -5.19
CA ALA A 75 -1.90 18.53 -3.88
C ALA A 75 -3.10 18.19 -2.96
N GLU A 76 -4.13 19.03 -2.96
CA GLU A 76 -5.36 18.76 -2.19
C GLU A 76 -6.09 17.51 -2.68
N GLN A 77 -6.22 17.33 -4.00
CA GLN A 77 -6.82 16.14 -4.59
C GLN A 77 -6.03 14.87 -4.25
N ALA A 78 -4.69 14.91 -4.35
CA ALA A 78 -3.83 13.80 -3.97
C ALA A 78 -3.96 13.47 -2.48
N ALA A 79 -4.00 14.48 -1.61
CA ALA A 79 -4.18 14.26 -0.17
C ALA A 79 -5.55 13.62 0.15
N ALA A 80 -6.61 14.03 -0.54
CA ALA A 80 -7.93 13.42 -0.38
C ALA A 80 -7.94 11.94 -0.82
N HIS A 81 -7.24 11.63 -1.90
CA HIS A 81 -7.03 10.26 -2.38
C HIS A 81 -6.24 9.43 -1.36
N ASP A 82 -5.10 9.94 -0.89
CA ASP A 82 -4.24 9.26 0.11
C ASP A 82 -5.05 8.94 1.39
N LEU A 83 -5.90 9.87 1.84
CA LEU A 83 -6.80 9.65 2.97
C LEU A 83 -7.86 8.58 2.72
N ALA A 84 -8.41 8.51 1.50
CA ALA A 84 -9.39 7.50 1.13
C ALA A 84 -8.77 6.10 1.11
N VAL A 85 -7.58 5.96 0.52
CA VAL A 85 -6.82 4.71 0.49
C VAL A 85 -6.41 4.26 1.90
N ALA A 86 -5.95 5.19 2.74
CA ALA A 86 -5.61 4.90 4.13
C ALA A 86 -6.81 4.40 4.94
N ARG A 87 -7.99 5.00 4.74
CA ARG A 87 -9.25 4.53 5.36
C ARG A 87 -9.64 3.15 4.86
N ALA A 88 -9.60 2.91 3.56
CA ALA A 88 -9.93 1.61 2.99
C ALA A 88 -9.01 0.50 3.53
N LEU A 89 -7.71 0.77 3.63
CA LEU A 89 -6.77 -0.17 4.23
C LEU A 89 -7.06 -0.36 5.73
N ALA A 90 -7.32 0.71 6.48
CA ALA A 90 -7.70 0.59 7.90
C ALA A 90 -8.93 -0.31 8.08
N ASP A 91 -9.97 -0.14 7.25
CA ASP A 91 -11.17 -0.97 7.28
C ASP A 91 -10.88 -2.45 7.00
N VAL A 92 -9.93 -2.75 6.10
CA VAL A 92 -9.46 -4.12 5.86
C VAL A 92 -8.69 -4.66 7.06
N LEU A 93 -7.82 -3.85 7.66
CA LEU A 93 -7.06 -4.24 8.87
C LEU A 93 -7.99 -4.54 10.03
N GLU A 94 -9.02 -3.73 10.28
CA GLU A 94 -9.98 -3.97 11.37
C GLU A 94 -10.82 -5.23 11.16
N ARG A 95 -11.31 -5.46 9.94
CA ARG A 95 -12.27 -6.53 9.66
C ARG A 95 -11.63 -7.87 9.38
N ALA A 96 -10.54 -7.88 8.60
CA ALA A 96 -9.97 -9.09 8.03
C ALA A 96 -8.58 -9.41 8.61
N LEU A 97 -7.80 -8.40 9.00
CA LEU A 97 -6.39 -8.55 9.34
C LEU A 97 -6.01 -7.90 10.69
N PRO A 98 -6.76 -8.14 11.79
CA PRO A 98 -6.50 -7.45 13.05
C PRO A 98 -5.12 -7.75 13.63
N GLU A 99 -4.53 -8.91 13.31
CA GLU A 99 -3.17 -9.28 13.69
C GLU A 99 -2.07 -8.40 13.05
N LEU A 100 -2.39 -7.65 12.00
CA LEU A 100 -1.47 -6.70 11.38
C LEU A 100 -1.48 -5.33 12.06
N VAL A 101 -2.28 -5.16 13.12
CA VAL A 101 -2.32 -3.92 13.92
C VAL A 101 -1.40 -4.10 15.13
N PRO A 102 -0.27 -3.35 15.22
CA PRO A 102 0.65 -3.46 16.35
C PRO A 102 -0.01 -3.13 17.69
N PRO A 103 0.42 -3.75 18.80
CA PRO A 103 -0.03 -3.37 20.13
C PRO A 103 0.17 -1.87 20.41
N GLY A 104 -0.90 -1.18 20.81
CA GLY A 104 -0.88 0.25 21.11
C GLY A 104 -1.10 1.18 19.90
N ALA A 105 -1.28 0.63 18.70
CA ALA A 105 -1.69 1.38 17.51
C ALA A 105 -3.17 1.14 17.18
N SER A 106 -3.81 2.11 16.52
CA SER A 106 -5.08 1.90 15.83
C SER A 106 -4.86 1.36 14.41
N ALA A 107 -5.88 0.73 13.81
CA ALA A 107 -5.81 0.30 12.42
C ALA A 107 -5.54 1.45 11.45
N ALA A 108 -6.06 2.65 11.71
CA ALA A 108 -5.75 3.84 10.93
C ALA A 108 -4.26 4.24 11.01
N GLN A 109 -3.64 4.13 12.19
CA GLN A 109 -2.20 4.39 12.35
C GLN A 109 -1.37 3.32 11.64
N ALA A 110 -1.75 2.04 11.78
CA ALA A 110 -1.08 0.93 11.09
C ALA A 110 -1.18 1.09 9.56
N ALA A 111 -2.36 1.40 9.03
CA ALA A 111 -2.59 1.64 7.61
C ALA A 111 -1.71 2.77 7.07
N ALA A 112 -1.64 3.90 7.78
CA ALA A 112 -0.80 5.02 7.38
C ALA A 112 0.69 4.65 7.28
N VAL A 113 1.21 3.89 8.26
CA VAL A 113 2.61 3.43 8.27
C VAL A 113 2.86 2.41 7.17
N ILE A 114 1.96 1.45 6.97
CA ILE A 114 2.08 0.43 5.92
C ILE A 114 2.09 1.08 4.53
N LEU A 115 1.21 2.06 4.28
CA LEU A 115 1.17 2.79 3.01
C LEU A 115 2.45 3.60 2.79
N ALA A 116 2.91 4.34 3.80
CA ALA A 116 4.17 5.08 3.71
C ALA A 116 5.36 4.16 3.43
N ALA A 117 5.42 2.99 4.08
CA ALA A 117 6.45 1.98 3.83
C ALA A 117 6.35 1.42 2.40
N ARG A 118 5.14 1.11 1.93
CA ARG A 118 4.91 0.60 0.57
C ARG A 118 5.27 1.63 -0.50
N GLU A 119 4.87 2.88 -0.35
CA GLU A 119 5.22 3.95 -1.27
C GLU A 119 6.73 4.20 -1.30
N GLY A 120 7.38 4.24 -0.13
CA GLY A 120 8.83 4.37 -0.03
C GLY A 120 9.57 3.19 -0.68
N LEU A 121 9.06 1.97 -0.49
CA LEU A 121 9.55 0.78 -1.16
C LEU A 121 9.44 0.93 -2.67
N LEU A 122 8.23 1.16 -3.18
CA LEU A 122 7.95 1.32 -4.60
C LEU A 122 8.82 2.41 -5.24
N ALA A 123 8.98 3.56 -4.59
CA ALA A 123 9.81 4.65 -5.08
C ALA A 123 11.29 4.25 -5.21
N ARG A 124 11.82 3.51 -4.23
CA ARG A 124 13.22 3.09 -4.19
C ARG A 124 13.51 1.86 -5.05
N THR A 125 12.49 1.06 -5.36
CA THR A 125 12.60 -0.15 -6.18
C THR A 125 12.13 0.03 -7.62
N ALA A 126 11.64 1.22 -8.00
CA ALA A 126 11.15 1.52 -9.34
C ALA A 126 12.18 1.24 -10.46
N ALA A 127 13.47 1.33 -10.16
CA ALA A 127 14.56 1.00 -11.10
C ALA A 127 14.97 -0.49 -11.08
N GLY A 128 14.41 -1.30 -10.18
CA GLY A 128 14.73 -2.71 -9.99
C GLY A 128 16.13 -2.99 -9.41
N GLY A 129 16.59 -4.24 -9.55
CA GLY A 129 17.93 -4.70 -9.18
C GLY A 129 18.05 -5.31 -7.77
N ALA A 130 19.23 -5.84 -7.43
CA ALA A 130 19.45 -6.58 -6.18
C ALA A 130 19.17 -5.76 -4.90
N ALA A 131 19.45 -4.45 -4.92
CA ALA A 131 19.14 -3.56 -3.81
C ALA A 131 17.62 -3.44 -3.54
N ALA A 132 16.78 -3.67 -4.55
CA ALA A 132 15.34 -3.65 -4.40
C ALA A 132 14.83 -4.88 -3.64
N GLU A 133 15.40 -6.06 -3.93
CA GLU A 133 15.06 -7.32 -3.24
C GLU A 133 15.46 -7.26 -1.76
N GLU A 134 16.66 -6.75 -1.47
CA GLU A 134 17.14 -6.56 -0.09
C GLU A 134 16.24 -5.59 0.69
N LEU A 135 15.83 -4.49 0.06
CA LEU A 135 14.94 -3.51 0.69
C LEU A 135 13.56 -4.11 0.99
N LEU A 136 13.00 -4.90 0.06
CA LEU A 136 11.74 -5.61 0.27
C LEU A 136 11.82 -6.55 1.49
N ALA A 137 12.87 -7.38 1.53
CA ALA A 137 13.09 -8.30 2.64
C ALA A 137 13.25 -7.57 3.97
N ALA A 138 14.01 -6.46 3.98
CA ALA A 138 14.21 -5.64 5.17
C ALA A 138 12.90 -4.99 5.66
N THR A 139 12.11 -4.41 4.75
CA THR A 139 10.81 -3.81 5.11
C THR A 139 9.84 -4.85 5.64
N ALA A 140 9.76 -6.04 5.00
CA ALA A 140 8.91 -7.13 5.46
C ALA A 140 9.31 -7.62 6.87
N ALA A 141 10.62 -7.77 7.12
CA ALA A 141 11.14 -8.17 8.42
C ALA A 141 10.82 -7.14 9.52
N VAL A 142 11.00 -5.85 9.24
CA VAL A 142 10.68 -4.77 10.20
C VAL A 142 9.18 -4.72 10.49
N LEU A 143 8.33 -4.71 9.45
CA LEU A 143 6.88 -4.66 9.66
C LEU A 143 6.37 -5.90 10.40
N SER A 144 6.88 -7.10 10.07
CA SER A 144 6.53 -8.32 10.80
C SER A 144 6.98 -8.28 12.26
N GLY A 145 8.17 -7.73 12.54
CA GLY A 145 8.69 -7.58 13.90
C GLY A 145 7.90 -6.60 14.78
N LEU A 146 7.15 -5.66 14.18
CA LEU A 146 6.26 -4.75 14.93
C LEU A 146 4.97 -5.44 15.42
N LEU A 147 4.65 -6.64 14.90
CA LEU A 147 3.41 -7.34 15.22
C LEU A 147 3.50 -8.21 16.49
N GLY A 148 4.70 -8.39 17.05
CA GLY A 148 4.95 -9.15 18.29
C GLY A 148 5.40 -10.59 18.07
#